data_AF-A0A0H5RTA7-F1
#
_entry.id   AF-A0A0H5RTA7-F1
#
_cell.length_a   1.000
_cell.length_b   1.000
_cell.length_c   1.000
_cell.angle_alpha   90.00
_cell.angle_beta   90.00
_cell.angle_gamma   90.00
#
_symmetry.space_group_name_H-M   'P 1'
#
loop_
_entity.id
_entity.type
_entity.pdbx_description
1 polymer ?
#
loop_
_entity_poly.entity_id
_entity_poly.type
_entity_poly.pdbx_seq_one_letter_code
_entity_poly.pdbx_strand_id
1 'polypeptide(L)'
;MSTVSSALAGVGLEIAEAGEVTVLVIAEVLKPEDQALLAELTRSGRSVVVVLNKADLAGSGPGGPIATAHRRARGLQHLAAVPVVPMVALLASTPALPPHLLDALRLLAGEPADLTSADAFVAGPHRVRPAVRAELLEQLDRFGIAHTTLALSAGVAAEALPGLLRRLSEVDRVAAAVAAAAAGARYRRVRRALAELRAVGGGAVGRFLAADDTVLAVMAAAVEVVQGEGLAVDPGDDRDAHLCRARRWRCYRDGPVNALHRSCGDDIVRGSLRLLGAAGRRR
;
A
#
# COMPACT_ATOMS: atom_id res chain seq x y z
N MET A 1 17.06 2.80 -12.57
CA MET A 1 15.89 2.41 -11.74
C MET A 1 15.25 3.69 -11.21
N SER A 2 13.93 3.84 -11.30
CA SER A 2 13.25 5.10 -10.91
C SER A 2 13.12 5.23 -9.38
N THR A 3 12.95 6.45 -8.85
CA THR A 3 12.72 6.67 -7.40
C THR A 3 11.52 5.89 -6.87
N VAL A 4 10.44 5.76 -7.65
CA VAL A 4 9.28 4.94 -7.28
C VAL A 4 9.66 3.46 -7.23
N SER A 5 10.39 2.96 -8.22
CA SER A 5 10.86 1.57 -8.23
C SER A 5 11.72 1.25 -7.00
N SER A 6 12.65 2.13 -6.63
CA SER A 6 13.47 1.99 -5.42
C SER A 6 12.64 2.00 -4.15
N ALA A 7 11.67 2.91 -4.04
CA ALA A 7 10.79 3.01 -2.89
C ALA A 7 9.93 1.74 -2.70
N LEU A 8 9.37 1.22 -3.80
CA LEU A 8 8.57 -0.01 -3.76
C LEU A 8 9.42 -1.24 -3.43
N ALA A 9 10.63 -1.33 -3.97
CA ALA A 9 11.60 -2.36 -3.58
C ALA A 9 11.96 -2.26 -2.09
N GLY A 10 12.11 -1.05 -1.55
CA GLY A 10 12.41 -0.80 -0.14
C GLY A 10 11.32 -1.27 0.83
N VAL A 11 10.07 -1.42 0.38
CA VAL A 11 8.98 -2.04 1.16
C VAL A 11 8.76 -3.52 0.87
N GLY A 12 9.70 -4.16 0.15
CA GLY A 12 9.70 -5.60 -0.12
C GLY A 12 8.91 -6.02 -1.35
N LEU A 13 8.51 -5.10 -2.23
CA LEU A 13 7.91 -5.46 -3.51
C LEU A 13 8.99 -5.80 -4.53
N GLU A 14 8.86 -6.97 -5.15
CA GLU A 14 9.71 -7.35 -6.27
C GLU A 14 9.28 -6.60 -7.55
N ILE A 15 10.24 -5.97 -8.21
CA ILE A 15 10.00 -5.25 -9.46
C ILE A 15 10.42 -6.14 -10.63
N ALA A 16 9.47 -6.49 -11.49
CA ALA A 16 9.68 -7.33 -12.66
C ALA A 16 8.89 -6.80 -13.87
N GLU A 17 9.36 -7.09 -15.08
CA GLU A 17 8.65 -6.73 -16.32
C GLU A 17 7.29 -7.45 -16.44
N ALA A 18 7.21 -8.69 -15.96
CA ALA A 18 6.01 -9.51 -15.98
C ALA A 18 5.38 -9.69 -14.58
N GLY A 19 5.16 -8.57 -13.87
CA GLY A 19 4.53 -8.58 -12.54
C GLY A 19 3.05 -8.97 -12.53
N GLU A 20 2.54 -9.29 -11.33
CA GLU A 20 1.11 -9.56 -11.07
C GLU A 20 0.25 -8.29 -11.15
N VAL A 21 0.83 -7.16 -10.75
CA VAL A 21 0.21 -5.84 -10.75
C VAL A 21 1.11 -4.89 -11.53
N THR A 22 0.51 -4.10 -12.41
CA THR A 22 1.21 -3.01 -13.10
C THR A 22 1.06 -1.73 -12.29
N VAL A 23 2.17 -1.06 -11.99
CA VAL A 23 2.16 0.25 -11.32
C VAL A 23 2.37 1.34 -12.37
N LEU A 24 1.32 2.12 -12.63
CA LEU A 24 1.39 3.28 -13.53
C LEU A 24 1.70 4.53 -12.70
N VAL A 25 2.83 5.18 -12.98
CA VAL A 25 3.26 6.36 -12.22
C VAL A 25 2.92 7.63 -12.98
N ILE A 26 2.19 8.53 -12.32
CA ILE A 26 1.88 9.88 -12.83
C ILE A 26 2.37 10.92 -11.83
N ALA A 27 2.61 12.15 -12.30
CA ALA A 27 3.07 13.25 -11.44
C ALA A 27 1.95 14.19 -11.00
N GLU A 28 0.91 14.38 -11.83
CA GLU A 28 -0.15 15.35 -11.53
C GLU A 28 -1.51 14.95 -12.11
N VAL A 29 -1.53 14.68 -13.41
CA VAL A 29 -2.74 14.37 -14.18
C VAL A 29 -2.58 13.05 -14.90
N LEU A 30 -3.70 12.41 -15.22
CA LEU A 30 -3.74 11.33 -16.21
C LEU A 30 -3.74 11.96 -17.59
N LYS A 31 -2.61 11.86 -18.30
CA LYS A 31 -2.51 12.34 -19.68
C LYS A 31 -3.23 11.39 -20.63
N PRO A 32 -3.55 11.81 -21.87
CA PRO A 32 -4.17 10.93 -22.86
C PRO A 32 -3.38 9.63 -23.09
N GLU A 33 -2.04 9.69 -23.06
CA GLU A 33 -1.18 8.53 -23.24
C GLU A 33 -1.30 7.55 -22.05
N ASP A 34 -1.38 8.08 -20.82
CA ASP A 34 -1.59 7.29 -19.61
C ASP A 34 -2.94 6.58 -19.63
N GLN A 35 -3.99 7.27 -20.10
CA GLN A 35 -5.33 6.72 -20.25
C GLN A 35 -5.38 5.61 -21.29
N ALA A 36 -4.71 5.79 -22.43
CA ALA A 36 -4.63 4.78 -23.48
C ALA A 36 -3.93 3.51 -22.98
N LEU A 37 -2.80 3.66 -22.29
CA LEU A 37 -2.07 2.55 -21.68
C LEU A 37 -2.91 1.85 -20.60
N LEU A 38 -3.57 2.61 -19.73
CA LEU A 38 -4.45 2.06 -18.70
C LEU A 38 -5.62 1.27 -19.30
N ALA A 39 -6.24 1.77 -20.37
CA ALA A 39 -7.30 1.08 -21.08
C ALA A 39 -6.80 -0.22 -21.72
N GLU A 40 -5.60 -0.24 -22.29
CA GLU A 40 -4.99 -1.46 -22.83
C GLU A 40 -4.73 -2.51 -21.75
N LEU A 41 -4.08 -2.12 -20.65
CA LEU A 41 -3.80 -3.00 -19.52
C LEU A 41 -5.10 -3.59 -18.95
N THR A 42 -6.12 -2.76 -18.76
CA THR A 42 -7.41 -3.18 -18.22
C THR A 42 -8.13 -4.16 -19.16
N ARG A 43 -8.14 -3.90 -20.48
CA ARG A 43 -8.70 -4.82 -21.49
C ARG A 43 -7.98 -6.18 -21.50
N SER A 44 -6.68 -6.20 -21.23
CA SER A 44 -5.90 -7.44 -21.12
C SER A 44 -6.10 -8.18 -19.78
N GLY A 45 -6.96 -7.66 -18.89
CA GLY A 45 -7.24 -8.26 -17.59
C GLY A 45 -6.11 -8.10 -16.57
N ARG A 46 -5.18 -7.16 -16.79
CA ARG A 46 -4.10 -6.85 -15.84
C ARG A 46 -4.66 -6.02 -14.68
N SER A 47 -4.25 -6.37 -13.46
CA SER A 47 -4.47 -5.51 -12.30
C SER A 47 -3.54 -4.30 -12.39
N VAL A 48 -4.09 -3.09 -12.29
CA VAL A 48 -3.32 -1.85 -12.35
C VAL A 48 -3.56 -1.02 -11.10
N VAL A 49 -2.50 -0.42 -10.57
CA VAL A 49 -2.57 0.63 -9.54
C VAL A 49 -1.87 1.87 -10.09
N VAL A 50 -2.52 3.02 -9.99
CA VAL A 50 -1.93 4.29 -10.38
C VAL A 50 -1.31 4.94 -9.15
N VAL A 51 -0.05 5.36 -9.26
CA VAL A 51 0.65 6.11 -8.22
C VAL A 51 0.76 7.56 -8.65
N LEU A 52 0.12 8.45 -7.90
CA LEU A 52 0.30 9.90 -8.03
C LEU A 52 1.54 10.31 -7.23
N ASN A 53 2.70 10.21 -7.87
CA ASN A 53 3.99 10.55 -7.26
C ASN A 53 4.18 12.07 -7.17
N LYS A 54 5.05 12.50 -6.25
CA LYS A 54 5.27 13.91 -5.87
C LYS A 54 4.05 14.54 -5.23
N ALA A 55 3.40 13.79 -4.34
CA ALA A 55 2.22 14.23 -3.60
C ALA A 55 2.45 15.49 -2.75
N ASP A 56 3.70 15.75 -2.36
CA ASP A 56 4.16 16.98 -1.71
C ASP A 56 3.97 18.24 -2.58
N LEU A 57 3.86 18.08 -3.90
CA LEU A 57 3.66 19.19 -4.84
C LEU A 57 2.18 19.40 -5.24
N ALA A 58 1.23 18.70 -4.58
CA ALA A 58 -0.19 18.80 -4.93
C ALA A 58 -0.84 20.17 -4.56
N GLY A 59 -0.09 21.06 -3.90
CA GLY A 59 -0.51 22.44 -3.59
C GLY A 59 -1.00 22.66 -2.15
N SER A 60 -1.29 23.92 -1.82
CA SER A 60 -1.51 24.39 -0.43
C SER A 60 -2.99 24.40 -0.01
N GLY A 61 -3.69 23.28 -0.17
CA GLY A 61 -5.09 23.15 0.28
C GLY A 61 -5.23 22.87 1.79
N PRO A 62 -6.47 22.85 2.34
CA PRO A 62 -6.72 22.48 3.72
C PRO A 62 -6.13 21.10 4.06
N GLY A 63 -5.39 21.02 5.16
CA GLY A 63 -4.66 19.81 5.59
C GLY A 63 -3.30 19.62 4.91
N GLY A 64 -2.81 20.60 4.14
CA GLY A 64 -1.50 20.55 3.51
C GLY A 64 -1.47 19.78 2.17
N PRO A 65 -0.26 19.61 1.61
CA PRO A 65 -0.09 19.02 0.28
C PRO A 65 -0.53 17.57 0.20
N ILE A 66 -0.23 16.74 1.21
CA ILE A 66 -0.64 15.33 1.24
C ILE A 66 -2.17 15.18 1.25
N ALA A 67 -2.88 15.98 2.06
CA ALA A 67 -4.34 15.97 2.06
C ALA A 67 -4.92 16.42 0.70
N THR A 68 -4.25 17.37 0.03
CA THR A 68 -4.62 17.82 -1.31
C THR A 68 -4.38 16.74 -2.36
N ALA A 69 -3.26 16.03 -2.28
CA ALA A 69 -2.95 14.88 -3.12
C ALA A 69 -3.99 13.76 -2.96
N HIS A 70 -4.45 13.49 -1.73
CA HIS A 70 -5.53 12.53 -1.49
C HIS A 70 -6.87 12.92 -2.10
N ARG A 71 -7.20 14.22 -2.13
CA ARG A 71 -8.41 14.70 -2.83
C ARG A 71 -8.25 14.56 -4.35
N ARG A 72 -7.09 14.93 -4.89
CA ARG A 72 -6.77 14.79 -6.32
C ARG A 72 -6.79 13.33 -6.76
N ALA A 73 -6.16 12.44 -6.00
CA ALA A 73 -6.14 11.00 -6.25
C ALA A 73 -7.57 10.42 -6.30
N ARG A 74 -8.46 10.82 -5.38
CA ARG A 74 -9.88 10.44 -5.43
C ARG A 74 -10.57 10.89 -6.72
N GLY A 75 -10.34 12.14 -7.15
CA GLY A 75 -10.86 12.63 -8.43
C GLY A 75 -10.35 11.83 -9.63
N LEU A 76 -9.06 11.54 -9.67
CA LEU A 76 -8.44 10.73 -10.73
C LEU A 76 -8.92 9.27 -10.71
N GLN A 77 -9.19 8.70 -9.55
CA GLN A 77 -9.68 7.32 -9.42
C GLN A 77 -11.04 7.15 -10.10
N HIS A 78 -11.92 8.15 -10.04
CA HIS A 78 -13.19 8.11 -10.79
C HIS A 78 -12.98 8.08 -12.31
N LEU A 79 -11.95 8.75 -12.81
CA LEU A 79 -11.61 8.77 -14.25
C LEU A 79 -10.88 7.49 -14.67
N ALA A 80 -9.99 6.98 -13.83
CA ALA A 80 -9.15 5.82 -14.12
C ALA A 80 -9.91 4.50 -13.97
N ALA A 81 -10.99 4.47 -13.17
CA ALA A 81 -11.69 3.26 -12.76
C ALA A 81 -10.79 2.18 -12.08
N VAL A 82 -9.60 2.59 -11.63
CA VAL A 82 -8.65 1.77 -10.87
C VAL A 82 -8.14 2.57 -9.66
N PRO A 83 -7.59 1.91 -8.63
CA PRO A 83 -7.03 2.62 -7.47
C PRO A 83 -5.98 3.66 -7.89
N VAL A 84 -6.12 4.88 -7.37
CA VAL A 84 -5.11 5.94 -7.50
C VAL A 84 -4.63 6.33 -6.10
N VAL A 85 -3.34 6.18 -5.83
CA VAL A 85 -2.76 6.40 -4.50
C VAL A 85 -1.63 7.43 -4.58
N PRO A 86 -1.65 8.49 -3.75
CA PRO A 86 -0.56 9.45 -3.75
C PRO A 86 0.69 8.89 -3.05
N MET A 87 1.86 9.38 -3.46
CA MET A 87 3.15 8.97 -2.91
C MET A 87 4.16 10.12 -2.97
N VAL A 88 5.05 10.20 -1.98
CA VAL A 88 6.29 10.99 -2.05
C VAL A 88 7.46 10.01 -2.07
N ALA A 89 7.78 9.49 -3.26
CA ALA A 89 8.70 8.35 -3.38
C ALA A 89 10.12 8.63 -2.86
N LEU A 90 10.54 9.90 -2.89
CA LEU A 90 11.84 10.30 -2.37
C LEU A 90 11.97 9.96 -0.88
N LEU A 91 10.96 10.30 -0.08
CA LEU A 91 10.95 10.07 1.38
C LEU A 91 10.82 8.60 1.78
N ALA A 92 10.34 7.76 0.86
CA ALA A 92 10.24 6.31 1.07
C ALA A 92 11.59 5.60 0.90
N SER A 93 12.49 6.20 0.13
CA SER A 93 13.79 5.60 -0.23
C SER A 93 14.92 6.11 0.65
N THR A 94 14.65 6.98 1.62
CA THR A 94 15.69 7.60 2.44
C THR A 94 16.28 6.58 3.42
N PRO A 95 17.57 6.18 3.28
CA PRO A 95 18.24 5.38 4.28
C PRO A 95 18.39 6.16 5.59
N ALA A 96 18.95 5.54 6.63
CA ALA A 96 19.33 6.28 7.82
C ALA A 96 20.21 7.49 7.44
N LEU A 97 19.77 8.70 7.79
CA LEU A 97 20.49 9.93 7.44
C LEU A 97 21.89 9.89 8.09
N PRO A 98 22.96 10.17 7.32
CA PRO A 98 24.30 10.32 7.88
C PRO A 98 24.32 11.34 9.04
N PRO A 99 25.19 11.15 10.05
CA PRO A 99 25.25 12.05 11.22
C PRO A 99 25.39 13.53 10.86
N HIS A 100 26.14 13.88 9.82
CA HIS A 100 26.31 15.28 9.42
C HIS A 100 25.03 15.92 8.86
N LEU A 101 24.19 15.15 8.15
CA LEU A 101 22.88 15.62 7.69
C LEU A 101 21.92 15.80 8.86
N LEU A 102 21.99 14.89 9.85
CA LEU A 102 21.19 15.00 11.06
C LEU A 102 21.58 16.23 11.89
N ASP A 103 22.87 16.51 12.04
CA ASP A 103 23.35 17.71 12.72
C ASP A 103 22.93 18.99 11.99
N ALA A 104 22.94 18.97 10.66
CA ALA A 104 22.43 20.06 9.85
C ALA A 104 20.93 20.28 10.06
N LEU A 105 20.11 19.22 10.11
CA LEU A 105 18.68 19.31 10.41
C LEU A 105 18.40 19.85 11.82
N ARG A 106 19.20 19.46 12.82
CA ARG A 106 19.12 20.01 14.18
C ARG A 106 19.42 21.50 14.20
N LEU A 107 20.45 21.93 13.45
CA LEU A 107 20.77 23.35 13.33
C LEU A 107 19.63 24.12 12.64
N LEU A 108 19.08 23.57 11.56
CA LEU A 108 17.93 24.14 10.84
C LEU A 108 16.64 24.19 11.67
N ALA A 109 16.49 23.30 12.66
CA ALA A 109 15.35 23.32 13.58
C ALA A 109 15.41 24.47 14.58
N GLY A 110 16.63 24.88 14.99
CA GLY A 110 16.84 26.05 15.87
C GLY A 110 17.02 27.37 15.12
N GLU A 111 17.59 27.30 13.92
CA GLU A 111 17.85 28.43 13.02
C GLU A 111 17.25 28.10 11.64
N PRO A 112 15.98 28.46 11.35
CA PRO A 112 15.35 28.11 10.08
C PRO A 112 16.02 28.82 8.88
N ALA A 113 16.29 28.08 7.81
CA ALA A 113 16.71 28.63 6.53
C ALA A 113 15.51 28.92 5.61
N ASP A 114 15.74 29.69 4.55
CA ASP A 114 14.72 30.00 3.54
C ASP A 114 14.37 28.75 2.71
N LEU A 115 13.15 28.22 2.85
CA LEU A 115 12.65 27.05 2.10
C LEU A 115 11.68 27.43 0.96
N THR A 116 11.58 28.71 0.60
CA THR A 116 10.65 29.20 -0.45
C THR A 116 10.98 28.63 -1.83
N SER A 117 12.25 28.33 -2.11
CA SER A 117 12.73 27.63 -3.30
C SER A 117 13.98 26.80 -2.99
N ALA A 118 14.34 25.87 -3.89
CA ALA A 118 15.55 25.07 -3.74
C ALA A 118 16.81 25.95 -3.80
N ASP A 119 16.83 26.93 -4.71
CA ASP A 119 17.94 27.86 -4.88
C ASP A 119 18.08 28.79 -3.67
N ALA A 120 16.97 29.32 -3.15
CA ALA A 120 16.97 30.14 -1.94
C ALA A 120 17.53 29.38 -0.73
N PHE A 121 17.14 28.11 -0.60
CA PHE A 121 17.64 27.24 0.47
C PHE A 121 19.15 27.02 0.37
N VAL A 122 19.71 26.82 -0.82
CA VAL A 122 21.14 26.54 -1.03
C VAL A 122 21.99 27.80 -1.00
N ALA A 123 21.53 28.90 -1.60
CA ALA A 123 22.29 30.13 -1.78
C ALA A 123 22.14 31.11 -0.60
N GLY A 124 21.01 31.05 0.13
CA GLY A 124 20.73 31.97 1.24
C GLY A 124 21.77 31.87 2.36
N PRO A 125 22.02 32.94 3.12
CA PRO A 125 22.98 32.92 4.22
C PRO A 125 22.53 31.96 5.32
N HIS A 126 23.38 31.01 5.72
CA HIS A 126 23.11 30.09 6.82
C HIS A 126 24.40 29.45 7.35
N ARG A 127 24.37 28.97 8.60
CA ARG A 127 25.51 28.27 9.22
C ARG A 127 25.76 26.88 8.64
N VAL A 128 24.70 26.20 8.20
CA VAL A 128 24.82 24.97 7.41
C VAL A 128 25.40 25.31 6.04
N ARG A 129 26.52 24.67 5.68
CA ARG A 129 27.23 24.92 4.42
C ARG A 129 26.33 24.64 3.20
N PRO A 130 26.45 25.41 2.10
CA PRO A 130 25.67 25.20 0.88
C PRO A 130 25.70 23.76 0.34
N ALA A 131 26.85 23.10 0.36
CA ALA A 131 26.99 21.71 -0.09
C ALA A 131 26.13 20.73 0.73
N VAL A 132 26.07 20.91 2.06
CA VAL A 132 25.25 20.07 2.95
C VAL A 132 23.76 20.35 2.73
N ARG A 133 23.38 21.60 2.45
CA ARG A 133 21.99 21.95 2.09
C ARG A 133 21.58 21.35 0.73
N ALA A 134 22.48 21.32 -0.23
CA ALA A 134 22.24 20.66 -1.52
C ALA A 134 22.06 19.13 -1.33
N GLU A 135 22.90 18.50 -0.51
CA GLU A 135 22.76 17.08 -0.16
C GLU A 135 21.44 16.78 0.58
N LEU A 136 21.03 17.64 1.50
CA LEU A 136 19.71 17.54 2.15
C LEU A 136 18.56 17.60 1.13
N LEU A 137 18.63 18.50 0.15
CA LEU A 137 17.61 18.59 -0.90
C LEU A 137 17.57 17.36 -1.79
N GLU A 138 18.71 16.76 -2.09
CA GLU A 138 18.79 15.52 -2.86
C GLU A 138 18.14 14.35 -2.11
N GLN A 139 18.36 14.26 -0.79
CA GLN A 139 17.88 13.14 0.03
C GLN A 139 16.43 13.28 0.50
N LEU A 140 15.98 14.51 0.76
CA LEU A 140 14.72 14.79 1.44
C LEU A 140 13.80 15.75 0.70
N ASP A 141 14.29 16.50 -0.30
CA ASP A 141 13.63 17.68 -0.85
C ASP A 141 13.21 18.74 0.21
N ARG A 142 12.52 19.79 -0.24
CA ARG A 142 12.07 20.88 0.65
C ARG A 142 10.98 20.46 1.63
N PHE A 143 10.05 19.63 1.20
CA PHE A 143 8.97 19.10 1.99
C PHE A 143 9.50 18.17 3.09
N GLY A 144 10.42 17.26 2.76
CA GLY A 144 11.08 16.42 3.77
C GLY A 144 11.91 17.22 4.75
N ILE A 145 12.68 18.21 4.29
CA ILE A 145 13.43 19.12 5.18
C ILE A 145 12.48 19.86 6.12
N ALA A 146 11.42 20.50 5.60
CA ALA A 146 10.46 21.26 6.41
C ALA A 146 9.81 20.41 7.51
N HIS A 147 9.41 19.18 7.19
CA HIS A 147 8.77 18.30 8.16
C HIS A 147 9.74 17.71 9.19
N THR A 148 10.97 17.40 8.79
CA THR A 148 11.99 16.89 9.72
C THR A 148 12.49 17.97 10.67
N THR A 149 12.71 19.20 10.19
CA THR A 149 13.10 20.33 11.06
C THR A 149 11.98 20.72 12.02
N LEU A 150 10.72 20.72 11.57
CA LEU A 150 9.56 20.96 12.43
C LEU A 150 9.39 19.86 13.50
N ALA A 151 9.62 18.60 13.16
CA ALA A 151 9.56 17.51 14.13
C ALA A 151 10.67 17.66 15.19
N LEU A 152 11.90 17.95 14.77
CA LEU A 152 13.02 18.17 15.68
C LEU A 152 12.80 19.39 16.58
N SER A 153 12.26 20.49 16.06
CA SER A 153 11.95 21.67 16.88
C SER A 153 10.83 21.42 17.89
N ALA A 154 9.93 20.47 17.60
CA ALA A 154 8.92 19.98 18.53
C ALA A 154 9.46 18.94 19.55
N GLY A 155 10.76 18.64 19.54
CA GLY A 155 11.40 17.71 20.47
C GLY A 155 11.29 16.23 20.08
N VAL A 156 10.92 15.92 18.84
CA VAL A 156 10.95 14.55 18.33
C VAL A 156 12.40 14.06 18.27
N ALA A 157 12.64 12.86 18.80
CA ALA A 157 13.96 12.23 18.77
C ALA A 157 14.38 11.90 17.32
N ALA A 158 15.67 12.02 17.02
CA ALA A 158 16.21 11.81 15.67
C ALA A 158 15.94 10.39 15.14
N GLU A 159 15.93 9.42 16.04
CA GLU A 159 15.68 8.00 15.79
C GLU A 159 14.25 7.75 15.29
N ALA A 160 13.32 8.68 15.55
CA ALA A 160 11.94 8.60 15.07
C ALA A 160 11.74 9.19 13.66
N LEU A 161 12.73 9.90 13.11
CA LEU A 161 12.63 10.54 11.79
C LEU A 161 12.41 9.54 10.64
N PRO A 162 13.06 8.36 10.58
CA PRO A 162 12.77 7.38 9.53
C PRO A 162 11.30 6.95 9.52
N GLY A 163 10.70 6.76 10.71
CA GLY A 163 9.28 6.45 10.82
C GLY A 163 8.37 7.60 10.38
N LEU A 164 8.77 8.86 10.62
CA LEU A 164 8.07 10.04 10.11
C LEU A 164 8.13 10.12 8.59
N LEU A 165 9.32 10.00 8.00
CA LEU A 165 9.53 10.05 6.55
C LEU A 165 8.76 8.94 5.83
N ARG A 166 8.79 7.72 6.37
CA ARG A 166 8.00 6.59 5.85
C ARG A 166 6.51 6.92 5.83
N ARG A 167 5.96 7.48 6.92
CA ARG A 167 4.55 7.90 6.94
C ARG A 167 4.26 8.99 5.90
N LEU A 168 5.08 10.05 5.84
CA LEU A 168 4.91 11.15 4.90
C LEU A 168 5.03 10.71 3.43
N SER A 169 5.80 9.65 3.17
CA SER A 169 5.95 9.10 1.82
C SER A 169 4.70 8.40 1.29
N GLU A 170 3.76 8.01 2.16
CA GLU A 170 2.58 7.19 1.86
C GLU A 170 2.89 5.84 1.19
N VAL A 171 4.15 5.36 1.25
CA VAL A 171 4.58 4.12 0.59
C VAL A 171 3.84 2.88 1.09
N ASP A 172 3.53 2.83 2.39
CA ASP A 172 2.78 1.70 2.98
C ASP A 172 1.36 1.63 2.41
N ARG A 173 0.77 2.78 2.07
CA ARG A 173 -0.55 2.85 1.45
C ARG A 173 -0.51 2.39 -0.01
N VAL A 174 0.57 2.70 -0.72
CA VAL A 174 0.80 2.17 -2.08
C VAL A 174 1.01 0.65 -2.02
N ALA A 175 1.82 0.15 -1.08
CA ALA A 175 2.04 -1.28 -0.89
C ALA A 175 0.73 -2.03 -0.58
N ALA A 176 -0.12 -1.46 0.29
CA ALA A 176 -1.44 -2.01 0.58
C ALA A 176 -2.35 -2.04 -0.67
N ALA A 177 -2.34 -1.00 -1.49
CA ALA A 177 -3.11 -0.96 -2.73
C ALA A 177 -2.62 -1.98 -3.77
N VAL A 178 -1.31 -2.17 -3.90
CA VAL A 178 -0.72 -3.21 -4.75
C VAL A 178 -1.11 -4.61 -4.22
N ALA A 179 -1.01 -4.84 -2.91
CA ALA A 179 -1.41 -6.10 -2.30
C ALA A 179 -2.89 -6.42 -2.54
N ALA A 180 -3.78 -5.43 -2.42
CA ALA A 180 -5.20 -5.55 -2.71
C ALA A 180 -5.46 -5.86 -4.19
N ALA A 181 -4.80 -5.15 -5.11
CA ALA A 181 -4.92 -5.39 -6.55
C ALA A 181 -4.40 -6.78 -6.98
N ALA A 182 -3.44 -7.34 -6.24
CA ALA A 182 -2.89 -8.68 -6.46
C ALA A 182 -3.75 -9.80 -5.85
N ALA A 183 -4.60 -9.50 -4.86
CA ALA A 183 -5.30 -10.50 -4.04
C ALA A 183 -6.09 -11.50 -4.90
N GLY A 184 -6.84 -11.01 -5.90
CA GLY A 184 -7.63 -11.86 -6.79
C GLY A 184 -6.79 -12.84 -7.61
N ALA A 185 -5.62 -12.40 -8.12
CA ALA A 185 -4.71 -13.24 -8.87
C ALA A 185 -4.06 -14.30 -7.97
N ARG A 186 -3.60 -13.89 -6.78
CA ARG A 186 -3.03 -14.78 -5.76
C ARG A 186 -4.01 -15.85 -5.32
N TYR A 187 -5.25 -15.47 -4.98
CA TYR A 187 -6.31 -16.39 -4.59
C TYR A 187 -6.62 -17.41 -5.69
N ARG A 188 -6.72 -16.98 -6.96
CA ARG A 188 -6.92 -17.90 -8.10
C ARG A 188 -5.75 -18.88 -8.24
N ARG A 189 -4.51 -18.42 -8.09
CA ARG A 189 -3.32 -19.28 -8.14
C ARG A 189 -3.35 -20.32 -7.01
N VAL A 190 -3.66 -19.91 -5.79
CA VAL A 190 -3.82 -20.83 -4.65
C VAL A 190 -4.88 -21.87 -4.97
N ARG A 191 -6.07 -21.47 -5.40
CA ARG A 191 -7.15 -22.43 -5.72
C ARG A 191 -6.78 -23.39 -6.84
N ARG A 192 -6.10 -22.91 -7.88
CA ARG A 192 -5.58 -23.75 -8.96
C ARG A 192 -4.60 -24.79 -8.41
N ALA A 193 -3.61 -24.36 -7.64
CA ALA A 193 -2.62 -25.27 -7.05
C ALA A 193 -3.29 -26.31 -6.14
N LEU A 194 -4.27 -25.91 -5.33
CA LEU A 194 -5.01 -26.86 -4.48
C LEU A 194 -5.87 -27.83 -5.31
N ALA A 195 -6.45 -27.40 -6.43
CA ALA A 195 -7.19 -28.28 -7.32
C ALA A 195 -6.26 -29.30 -8.01
N GLU A 196 -5.09 -28.86 -8.47
CA GLU A 196 -4.06 -29.73 -9.05
C GLU A 196 -3.57 -30.76 -8.03
N LEU A 197 -3.28 -30.35 -6.79
CA LEU A 197 -2.92 -31.26 -5.70
C LEU A 197 -4.02 -32.29 -5.39
N ARG A 198 -5.30 -31.89 -5.43
CA ARG A 198 -6.43 -32.83 -5.26
C ARG A 198 -6.49 -33.88 -6.36
N ALA A 199 -6.20 -33.48 -7.60
CA ALA A 199 -6.32 -34.36 -8.75
C ALA A 199 -5.24 -35.47 -8.76
N VAL A 200 -4.05 -35.18 -8.26
CA VAL A 200 -2.91 -36.12 -8.25
C VAL A 200 -2.65 -36.77 -6.89
N GLY A 201 -3.32 -36.29 -5.84
CA GLY A 201 -3.02 -36.66 -4.46
C GLY A 201 -3.76 -37.90 -3.95
N GLY A 202 -3.15 -38.61 -3.00
CA GLY A 202 -3.79 -39.67 -2.22
C GLY A 202 -4.41 -39.18 -0.91
N GLY A 203 -4.77 -40.12 -0.02
CA GLY A 203 -5.43 -39.81 1.26
C GLY A 203 -4.65 -38.83 2.16
N ALA A 204 -3.32 -38.80 2.10
CA ALA A 204 -2.50 -37.84 2.84
C ALA A 204 -2.71 -36.39 2.36
N VAL A 205 -2.78 -36.18 1.04
CA VAL A 205 -3.09 -34.88 0.44
C VAL A 205 -4.53 -34.47 0.78
N GLY A 206 -5.48 -35.41 0.75
CA GLY A 206 -6.85 -35.16 1.20
C GLY A 206 -6.92 -34.64 2.64
N ARG A 207 -6.16 -35.25 3.56
CA ARG A 207 -6.07 -34.79 4.96
C ARG A 207 -5.43 -33.40 5.08
N PHE A 208 -4.32 -33.16 4.38
CA PHE A 208 -3.68 -31.82 4.35
C PHE A 208 -4.69 -30.75 3.89
N LEU A 209 -5.38 -30.96 2.78
CA LEU A 209 -6.35 -30.02 2.22
C LEU A 209 -7.63 -29.82 3.06
N ALA A 210 -7.87 -30.74 4.00
CA ALA A 210 -8.96 -30.67 4.96
C ALA A 210 -8.52 -30.13 6.34
N ALA A 211 -7.22 -29.97 6.56
CA ALA A 211 -6.66 -29.45 7.81
C ALA A 211 -7.12 -28.02 8.05
N ASP A 212 -7.24 -27.66 9.33
CA ASP A 212 -7.75 -26.34 9.72
C ASP A 212 -6.83 -25.24 9.18
N ASP A 213 -5.50 -25.36 9.33
CA ASP A 213 -4.54 -24.39 8.80
C ASP A 213 -4.69 -24.12 7.30
N THR A 214 -4.87 -25.17 6.49
CA THR A 214 -5.08 -25.00 5.04
C THR A 214 -6.40 -24.32 4.73
N VAL A 215 -7.47 -24.65 5.44
CA VAL A 215 -8.77 -24.00 5.27
C VAL A 215 -8.70 -22.52 5.67
N LEU A 216 -8.03 -22.22 6.78
CA LEU A 216 -7.88 -20.86 7.28
C LEU A 216 -6.98 -20.01 6.37
N ALA A 217 -5.91 -20.58 5.81
CA ALA A 217 -5.07 -19.91 4.84
C ALA A 217 -5.86 -19.54 3.56
N VAL A 218 -6.69 -20.45 3.05
CA VAL A 218 -7.54 -20.16 1.88
C VAL A 218 -8.62 -19.13 2.21
N MET A 219 -9.23 -19.23 3.40
CA MET A 219 -10.17 -18.21 3.89
C MET A 219 -9.49 -16.84 3.97
N ALA A 220 -8.29 -16.74 4.52
CA ALA A 220 -7.56 -15.47 4.63
C ALA A 220 -7.33 -14.85 3.23
N ALA A 221 -6.89 -15.66 2.26
CA ALA A 221 -6.75 -15.20 0.87
C ALA A 221 -8.09 -14.75 0.26
N ALA A 222 -9.20 -15.43 0.56
CA ALA A 222 -10.53 -15.01 0.11
C ALA A 222 -11.00 -13.70 0.78
N VAL A 223 -10.69 -13.51 2.06
CA VAL A 223 -10.97 -12.29 2.81
C VAL A 223 -10.21 -11.10 2.21
N GLU A 224 -8.93 -11.27 1.86
CA GLU A 224 -8.13 -10.24 1.20
C GLU A 224 -8.76 -9.76 -0.12
N VAL A 225 -9.31 -10.68 -0.93
CA VAL A 225 -9.99 -10.34 -2.19
C VAL A 225 -11.18 -9.43 -1.94
N VAL A 226 -12.09 -9.86 -1.08
CA VAL A 226 -13.35 -9.13 -0.86
C VAL A 226 -13.14 -7.81 -0.12
N GLN A 227 -12.18 -7.75 0.80
CA GLN A 227 -11.79 -6.50 1.47
C GLN A 227 -11.09 -5.53 0.51
N GLY A 228 -10.28 -6.03 -0.42
CA GLY A 228 -9.68 -5.23 -1.48
C GLY A 228 -10.71 -4.55 -2.39
N GLU A 229 -11.90 -5.14 -2.52
CA GLU A 229 -13.05 -4.57 -3.22
C GLU A 229 -14.01 -3.78 -2.31
N GLY A 230 -13.60 -3.50 -1.07
CA GLY A 230 -14.35 -2.65 -0.13
C GLY A 230 -15.40 -3.37 0.72
N LEU A 231 -15.47 -4.70 0.68
CA LEU A 231 -16.40 -5.47 1.54
C LEU A 231 -15.79 -5.72 2.91
N ALA A 232 -16.53 -5.37 3.97
CA ALA A 232 -16.10 -5.66 5.33
C ALA A 232 -16.39 -7.12 5.73
N VAL A 233 -15.36 -7.80 6.23
CA VAL A 233 -15.46 -9.10 6.91
C VAL A 233 -15.31 -8.87 8.41
N ASP A 234 -16.26 -9.35 9.20
CA ASP A 234 -16.24 -9.25 10.66
C ASP A 234 -14.98 -9.93 11.24
N PRO A 235 -14.13 -9.20 11.99
CA PRO A 235 -12.92 -9.75 12.61
C PRO A 235 -13.18 -10.51 13.91
N GLY A 236 -14.41 -10.53 14.44
CA GLY A 236 -14.73 -11.20 15.71
C GLY A 236 -14.29 -12.66 15.76
N ASP A 237 -13.77 -13.07 16.93
CA ASP A 237 -13.17 -14.39 17.19
C ASP A 237 -13.95 -15.23 18.21
N ASP A 238 -15.16 -14.80 18.56
CA ASP A 238 -16.07 -15.59 19.38
C ASP A 238 -16.97 -16.49 18.51
N ARG A 239 -17.65 -17.41 19.20
CA ARG A 239 -18.54 -18.39 18.58
C ARG A 239 -19.65 -17.73 17.74
N ASP A 240 -20.24 -16.65 18.25
CA ASP A 240 -21.37 -15.99 17.59
C ASP A 240 -20.89 -15.19 16.37
N ALA A 241 -19.74 -14.53 16.47
CA ALA A 241 -19.08 -13.86 15.35
C ALA A 241 -18.81 -14.84 14.20
N HIS A 242 -18.24 -16.02 14.50
CA HIS A 242 -18.00 -17.04 13.48
C HIS A 242 -19.29 -17.53 12.80
N LEU A 243 -20.36 -17.76 13.57
CA LEU A 243 -21.65 -18.21 13.03
C LEU A 243 -22.31 -17.13 12.17
N CYS A 244 -22.32 -15.88 12.65
CA CYS A 244 -22.83 -14.72 11.92
C CYS A 244 -22.08 -14.50 10.61
N ARG A 245 -20.74 -14.58 10.64
CA ARG A 245 -19.90 -14.50 9.45
C ARG A 245 -20.23 -15.61 8.44
N ALA A 246 -20.33 -16.86 8.89
CA ALA A 246 -20.70 -17.97 8.01
C ALA A 246 -22.09 -17.76 7.36
N ARG A 247 -23.09 -17.30 8.10
CA ARG A 247 -24.43 -17.03 7.54
C ARG A 247 -24.41 -15.89 6.52
N ARG A 248 -23.77 -14.77 6.86
CA ARG A 248 -23.67 -13.59 5.98
C ARG A 248 -23.01 -13.94 4.65
N TRP A 249 -21.87 -14.64 4.70
CA TRP A 249 -21.13 -14.99 3.50
C TRP A 249 -21.80 -16.07 2.65
N ARG A 250 -22.61 -16.96 3.28
CA ARG A 250 -23.49 -17.87 2.55
C ARG A 250 -24.57 -17.11 1.77
N CYS A 251 -25.24 -16.15 2.39
CA CYS A 251 -26.22 -15.32 1.68
C CYS A 251 -25.56 -14.50 0.55
N TYR A 252 -24.34 -13.98 0.79
CA TYR A 252 -23.59 -13.23 -0.21
C TYR A 252 -23.24 -14.05 -1.46
N ARG A 253 -22.69 -15.27 -1.29
CA ARG A 253 -22.36 -16.16 -2.42
C ARG A 253 -23.59 -16.64 -3.20
N ASP A 254 -24.74 -16.73 -2.54
CA ASP A 254 -25.98 -17.17 -3.18
C ASP A 254 -26.67 -16.01 -3.95
N GLY A 255 -26.16 -14.78 -3.80
CA GLY A 255 -26.64 -13.59 -4.52
C GLY A 255 -26.05 -13.44 -5.93
N PRO A 256 -26.37 -12.32 -6.61
CA PRO A 256 -25.94 -12.04 -7.98
C PRO A 256 -24.48 -11.55 -8.04
N VAL A 257 -23.54 -12.38 -7.60
CA VAL A 257 -22.10 -12.09 -7.59
C VAL A 257 -21.37 -12.94 -8.64
N ASN A 258 -20.22 -12.47 -9.13
CA ASN A 258 -19.44 -13.21 -10.13
C ASN A 258 -18.84 -14.52 -9.54
N ALA A 259 -18.27 -15.38 -10.39
CA ALA A 259 -17.73 -16.68 -9.96
C ALA A 259 -16.57 -16.58 -8.94
N LEU A 260 -15.76 -15.51 -9.02
CA LEU A 260 -14.68 -15.26 -8.08
C LEU A 260 -15.25 -15.00 -6.67
N HIS A 261 -16.26 -14.13 -6.58
CA HIS A 261 -16.91 -13.78 -5.31
C HIS A 261 -17.70 -14.94 -4.71
N ARG A 262 -18.36 -15.75 -5.54
CA ARG A 262 -19.01 -16.99 -5.06
C ARG A 262 -18.00 -17.91 -4.40
N SER A 263 -16.85 -18.08 -5.04
CA SER A 263 -15.76 -18.91 -4.51
C SER A 263 -15.18 -18.33 -3.21
N CYS A 264 -14.97 -17.01 -3.15
CA CYS A 264 -14.50 -16.36 -1.92
C CYS A 264 -15.50 -16.59 -0.79
N GLY A 265 -16.80 -16.44 -1.07
CA GLY A 265 -17.85 -16.73 -0.10
C GLY A 265 -17.86 -18.20 0.36
N ASP A 266 -17.67 -19.17 -0.55
CA ASP A 266 -17.51 -20.59 -0.18
C ASP A 266 -16.38 -20.80 0.85
N ASP A 267 -15.20 -20.25 0.55
CA ASP A 267 -14.02 -20.44 1.39
C ASP A 267 -14.13 -19.68 2.74
N ILE A 268 -14.75 -18.49 2.74
CA ILE A 268 -15.04 -17.73 3.98
C ILE A 268 -16.04 -18.47 4.86
N VAL A 269 -17.11 -19.03 4.27
CA VAL A 269 -18.08 -19.86 5.01
C VAL A 269 -17.38 -21.08 5.61
N ARG A 270 -16.59 -21.78 4.80
CA ARG A 270 -15.87 -22.99 5.23
C ARG A 270 -14.91 -22.69 6.39
N GLY A 271 -14.09 -21.66 6.29
CA GLY A 271 -13.16 -21.28 7.35
C GLY A 271 -13.87 -20.77 8.61
N SER A 272 -14.96 -20.01 8.46
CA SER A 272 -15.76 -19.56 9.62
C SER A 272 -16.37 -20.74 10.39
N LEU A 273 -16.84 -21.78 9.70
CA LEU A 273 -17.34 -23.00 10.33
C LEU A 273 -16.22 -23.82 11.01
N ARG A 274 -14.99 -23.80 10.48
CA ARG A 274 -13.83 -24.41 11.16
C ARG A 274 -13.50 -23.71 12.47
N LEU A 275 -13.43 -22.38 12.45
CA LEU A 275 -13.19 -21.57 13.65
C LEU A 275 -14.29 -21.77 14.70
N LEU A 276 -15.55 -21.83 14.28
CA LEU A 276 -16.69 -22.15 15.14
C LEU A 276 -16.51 -23.50 15.86
N GLY A 277 -16.06 -24.53 15.13
CA GLY A 277 -15.77 -25.86 15.68
C GLY A 277 -14.59 -25.85 16.66
N ALA A 278 -13.55 -25.06 16.39
CA ALA A 278 -12.39 -24.91 17.27
C ALA A 278 -12.75 -24.17 18.58
N ALA A 279 -13.54 -23.08 18.49
CA ALA A 279 -14.03 -22.33 19.65
C ALA A 279 -14.91 -23.20 20.57
N GLY A 280 -15.65 -24.16 20.01
CA GLY A 280 -16.44 -25.13 20.78
C GLY A 280 -15.62 -26.19 21.52
N ARG A 281 -14.37 -26.45 21.11
CA ARG A 281 -13.46 -27.45 21.71
C ARG A 281 -12.57 -26.91 22.83
N ARG A 282 -12.56 -25.59 23.04
CA ARG A 282 -11.79 -24.91 24.10
C ARG A 282 -12.58 -24.71 25.40
N ARG A 283 -13.77 -25.31 25.51
CA ARG A 283 -14.59 -25.37 26.72
C ARG A 283 -14.52 -26.77 27.30
#